data_AF-A0A844Z5D9-F1
#
_entry.id   AF-A0A844Z5D9-F1
#
_cell.length_a   1.000
_cell.length_b   1.000
_cell.length_c   1.000
_cell.angle_alpha   90.00
_cell.angle_beta   90.00
_cell.angle_gamma   90.00
#
_symmetry.space_group_name_H-M   'P 1'
#
loop_
_entity.id
_entity.type
_entity.pdbx_description
1 polymer ?
#
loop_
_entity_poly.entity_id
_entity_poly.type
_entity_poly.pdbx_seq_one_letter_code
_entity_poly.pdbx_strand_id
1 'polypeptide(L)' 'MASLFLLTACGNADNEPGPGGVSVGEARALDEAAEMIEAKRLPEQNPQASEPAEQAEEPARED' A
#
# COMPACT_ATOMS: atom_id res chain seq x y z
N MET A 1 33.55 -8.45 31.70
CA MET A 1 33.73 -8.58 30.24
C MET A 1 32.43 -9.08 29.63
N ALA A 2 31.42 -8.21 29.54
CA ALA A 2 30.05 -8.58 29.12
C ALA A 2 29.40 -7.49 28.24
N SER A 3 30.22 -6.65 27.60
CA SER A 3 29.76 -5.42 26.94
C SER A 3 29.76 -5.49 25.41
N LEU A 4 30.09 -6.64 24.81
CA LEU A 4 30.19 -6.81 23.35
C LEU A 4 28.94 -7.44 22.68
N PHE A 5 27.98 -7.97 23.45
CA PHE A 5 26.83 -8.68 22.88
C PHE A 5 25.65 -7.79 22.45
N LEU A 6 25.70 -6.47 22.75
CA LEU A 6 24.61 -5.54 22.40
C LEU A 6 24.67 -5.02 20.96
N LEU A 7 25.73 -5.33 20.19
CA LEU A 7 25.86 -4.90 18.79
C LEU A 7 25.28 -5.89 17.77
N THR A 8 25.02 -7.15 18.15
CA THR A 8 24.44 -8.16 17.23
C THR A 8 22.92 -8.06 17.10
N ALA A 9 22.27 -7.17 17.87
CA ALA A 9 20.83 -6.89 17.79
C ALA A 9 20.50 -5.68 16.88
N CYS A 10 21.50 -5.04 16.27
CA CYS A 10 21.29 -4.00 15.24
C CYS A 10 21.33 -4.61 13.83
N GLY A 11 20.91 -5.87 13.72
CA GLY A 11 20.90 -6.65 12.48
C GLY A 11 19.45 -6.87 12.07
N ASN A 12 19.04 -6.15 11.03
CA ASN A 12 17.71 -6.16 10.44
C ASN A 12 17.29 -7.61 10.12
N ALA A 13 16.60 -8.29 11.04
CA ALA A 13 15.96 -9.55 10.70
C ALA A 13 14.76 -9.22 9.80
N ASP A 14 14.50 -9.99 8.74
CA ASP A 14 13.44 -9.67 7.77
C ASP A 14 12.03 -9.57 8.39
N ASN A 15 11.86 -10.09 9.61
CA ASN A 15 10.63 -10.07 10.39
C ASN A 15 10.58 -8.96 11.47
N GLU A 16 11.65 -8.19 11.65
CA GLU A 16 11.60 -7.01 12.53
C GLU A 16 10.90 -5.85 11.82
N PRO A 17 10.02 -5.11 12.53
CA PRO A 17 9.32 -3.97 11.95
C PRO A 17 10.31 -2.85 11.63
N GLY A 18 10.41 -2.49 10.36
CA GLY A 18 11.23 -1.39 9.86
C GLY A 18 10.60 -0.02 10.15
N PRO A 19 11.25 1.08 9.72
CA PRO A 19 10.69 2.42 9.83
C PRO A 19 9.35 2.50 9.09
N GLY A 20 8.29 2.87 9.81
CA GLY A 20 6.90 2.79 9.32
C GLY A 20 6.09 1.61 9.89
N GLY A 21 6.70 0.76 10.73
CA GLY A 21 6.02 -0.36 11.40
C GLY A 21 5.78 -1.57 10.50
N VAL A 22 6.37 -1.59 9.30
CA VAL A 22 6.25 -2.67 8.32
C VAL A 22 7.55 -3.47 8.25
N SER A 23 7.45 -4.78 8.24
CA SER A 23 8.58 -5.69 8.02
C SER A 23 9.04 -5.66 6.56
N VAL A 24 10.24 -6.17 6.30
CA VAL A 24 10.77 -6.29 4.94
C VAL A 24 9.91 -7.24 4.11
N GLY A 25 9.39 -8.31 4.72
CA GLY A 25 8.48 -9.25 4.07
C GLY A 25 7.14 -8.60 3.67
N GLU A 26 6.57 -7.78 4.55
CA GLU A 26 5.34 -7.05 4.25
C GLU A 26 5.56 -6.04 3.12
N ALA A 27 6.64 -5.24 3.17
CA ALA A 27 6.94 -4.27 2.13
C ALA A 27 7.06 -4.92 0.74
N ARG A 28 7.77 -6.06 0.63
CA ARG A 28 7.88 -6.82 -0.63
C ARG A 28 6.52 -7.30 -1.14
N ALA A 29 5.66 -7.80 -0.25
CA ALA A 29 4.33 -8.27 -0.64
C ALA A 29 3.45 -7.11 -1.16
N LEU A 30 3.59 -5.91 -0.59
CA LEU A 30 2.91 -4.71 -1.09
C LEU A 30 3.43 -4.29 -2.48
N ASP A 31 4.75 -4.36 -2.70
CA ASP A 31 5.37 -4.03 -3.99
C ASP A 31 4.90 -4.99 -5.10
N GLU A 32 4.88 -6.30 -4.83
CA GLU A 32 4.37 -7.32 -5.77
C GLU A 32 2.90 -7.07 -6.12
N ALA A 33 2.09 -6.68 -5.14
CA ALA A 33 0.69 -6.33 -5.37
C ALA A 33 0.54 -5.09 -6.28
N ALA A 34 1.37 -4.07 -6.07
CA ALA A 34 1.38 -2.88 -6.92
C ALA A 34 1.80 -3.20 -8.36
N GLU A 35 2.82 -4.05 -8.55
CA GLU A 35 3.24 -4.50 -9.88
C GLU A 35 2.13 -5.25 -10.62
N MET A 36 1.37 -6.10 -9.92
CA MET A 36 0.22 -6.79 -10.53
C MET A 36 -0.89 -5.82 -10.96
N ILE A 37 -1.09 -4.72 -10.24
CA ILE A 37 -2.06 -3.68 -10.61
C ILE A 37 -1.56 -2.91 -11.84
N GLU A 38 -0.28 -2.55 -11.87
CA GLU A 38 0.33 -1.86 -13.01
C GLU A 38 0.33 -2.73 -14.27
N ALA A 39 0.66 -4.03 -14.15
CA ALA A 39 0.64 -4.97 -15.25
C ALA A 39 -0.76 -5.17 -15.84
N LYS A 40 -1.82 -5.06 -15.02
CA LYS A 40 -3.22 -5.08 -15.47
C LYS A 40 -3.69 -3.77 -16.06
N ARG A 41 -2.97 -2.67 -15.81
CA ARG A 41 -3.25 -1.35 -16.36
C ARG A 41 -2.82 -1.31 -17.84
N LEU A 42 -3.61 -1.97 -18.69
CA LEU A 42 -3.56 -1.85 -20.15
C LEU A 42 -3.81 -0.38 -20.57
N PRO A 43 -3.49 0.02 -21.82
CA PRO A 43 -3.39 1.42 -22.27
C PRO A 43 -4.75 2.10 -22.42
N GLU A 44 -5.51 2.19 -21.34
CA GLU A 44 -6.72 2.98 -21.19
C GLU A 44 -6.66 3.62 -19.79
N GLN A 45 -5.54 4.28 -19.47
CA GLN A 45 -5.62 5.42 -18.54
C GLN A 45 -6.40 6.52 -19.27
N ASN A 46 -7.71 6.31 -19.45
CA ASN A 46 -8.64 7.38 -19.72
C ASN A 46 -8.86 8.09 -18.38
N PRO A 47 -8.30 9.30 -18.16
CA PRO A 47 -8.49 10.03 -16.92
C PRO A 47 -9.96 10.38 -16.61
N GLN A 48 -10.90 10.09 -17.52
CA GLN A 48 -12.35 10.23 -17.30
C GLN A 48 -13.04 9.03 -16.63
N ALA A 49 -12.37 7.90 -16.40
CA ALA A 49 -13.00 6.75 -15.73
C ALA A 49 -13.08 6.91 -14.19
N SER A 50 -12.51 7.97 -13.65
CA SER A 50 -12.39 8.20 -12.20
C SER A 50 -13.26 9.34 -11.67
N GLU A 51 -14.21 9.85 -12.45
CA GLU A 51 -15.26 10.72 -11.90
C GLU A 51 -16.41 9.83 -11.44
N PRO A 52 -16.67 9.67 -10.12
CA PRO A 52 -17.98 9.25 -9.68
C PRO A 52 -18.97 10.25 -10.25
N ALA A 53 -20.01 9.77 -10.92
CA ALA A 53 -21.12 10.59 -11.37
C ALA A 53 -21.80 11.28 -10.17
N GLU A 54 -21.25 12.41 -9.75
CA GLU A 54 -21.92 13.41 -8.95
C GLU A 54 -22.68 14.30 -9.94
N GLN A 55 -23.85 13.81 -10.39
CA GLN A 55 -25.01 14.64 -10.78
C GLN A 55 -26.18 13.78 -11.29
N ALA A 56 -27.35 14.08 -10.70
CA ALA A 56 -28.72 13.62 -10.99
C ALA A 56 -29.01 12.15 -10.61
N GLU A 57 -29.80 11.85 -9.58
CA GLU A 57 -31.15 12.35 -9.37
C GLU A 57 -31.50 12.33 -7.87
N GLU A 58 -31.86 13.49 -7.34
CA GLU A 58 -32.85 13.57 -6.26
C GLU A 58 -34.22 13.45 -6.94
N PRO A 59 -35.01 12.39 -6.71
CA PRO A 59 -36.43 12.48 -6.89
C PRO A 59 -37.07 12.74 -5.53
N ALA A 60 -37.63 13.94 -5.43
CA ALA A 60 -38.83 14.23 -4.68
C ALA A 60 -38.72 14.17 -3.15
N ARG A 61 -38.52 15.37 -2.60
CA ARG A 61 -39.37 15.81 -1.49
C ARG A 61 -40.83 15.69 -1.97
N GLU A 62 -41.55 14.65 -1.55
CA GLU A 62 -43.00 14.53 -1.74
C GLU A 62 -43.65 14.17 -0.38
N ASP A 63 -44.50 15.11 0.06
CA ASP A 63 -45.36 15.22 1.27
C ASP A 63 -44.74 15.06 2.69
#